data_AF-A0A1V1NX26-F1
#
_entry.id   AF-A0A1V1NX26-F1
#
_cell.length_a   1.000
_cell.length_b   1.000
_cell.length_c   1.000
_cell.angle_alpha   90.00
_cell.angle_beta   90.00
_cell.angle_gamma   90.00
#
_symmetry.space_group_name_H-M   'P 1'
#
loop_
_entity.id
_entity.type
_entity.pdbx_description
1 polymer ?
#
loop_
_entity_poly.entity_id
_entity_poly.type
_entity_poly.pdbx_seq_one_letter_code
_entity_poly.pdbx_strand_id
1 'polypeptide(L)'
;MNGWHGLTKGFFDASSAAAAKYVGYHINHGKDQAADYVRVGQLYDIFARRDLVMKKLSRDPDARTLIQNELARTGTIEQLLSSGMPPEIAWMDHLNDSSYSQTNVPIKLNIKDQGGGIGKVVVKINGVEQAAPSVRGAYGIGKVDPNDGLFLLDFEVSLPDGDNTVSVAVYNENGTIVSQSLSRTIHVDDPMKNLPDLYALIIGISKYHEYGLQLSYAASDARDIAKTLTLRAKPLFKTIHIQTLIDKQAQVPAIKTAFHQMGKR
;
A
#
# COMPACT_ATOMS: atom_id res chain seq x y z
N MET A 1 -14.78 12.48 -26.41
CA MET A 1 -15.39 11.47 -27.31
C MET A 1 -14.76 10.13 -26.98
N ASN A 2 -15.47 9.25 -26.28
CA ASN A 2 -14.98 7.92 -25.91
C ASN A 2 -15.62 6.91 -26.87
N GLY A 3 -15.03 6.76 -28.06
CA GLY A 3 -15.54 5.90 -29.13
C GLY A 3 -14.81 4.56 -29.19
N TRP A 4 -15.51 3.48 -28.92
CA TRP A 4 -15.04 2.09 -29.00
C TRP A 4 -15.07 1.60 -30.45
N HIS A 5 -13.99 0.98 -30.93
CA HIS A 5 -13.93 0.45 -32.29
C HIS A 5 -13.34 -0.97 -32.30
N GLY A 6 -14.14 -1.94 -32.74
CA GLY A 6 -13.71 -3.23 -33.30
C GLY A 6 -13.24 -4.33 -32.32
N LEU A 7 -14.14 -5.24 -31.94
CA LEU A 7 -13.74 -6.55 -31.44
C LEU A 7 -13.21 -7.39 -32.62
N THR A 8 -11.90 -7.63 -32.64
CA THR A 8 -11.27 -8.48 -33.66
C THR A 8 -10.67 -9.71 -33.00
N LYS A 9 -11.34 -10.86 -33.13
CA LYS A 9 -10.83 -12.14 -32.59
C LYS A 9 -10.47 -12.04 -31.10
N GLY A 10 -11.15 -11.17 -30.35
CA GLY A 10 -10.86 -10.92 -28.93
C GLY A 10 -10.22 -9.55 -28.64
N PHE A 11 -9.41 -9.01 -29.57
CA PHE A 11 -8.68 -7.76 -29.39
C PHE A 11 -9.59 -6.52 -29.42
N PHE A 12 -9.27 -5.53 -28.59
CA PHE A 12 -10.01 -4.28 -28.48
C PHE A 12 -9.09 -3.07 -28.26
N ASP A 13 -9.63 -1.87 -28.48
CA ASP A 13 -9.02 -0.59 -28.09
C ASP A 13 -9.86 0.07 -27.00
N ALA A 14 -9.19 0.59 -25.98
CA ALA A 14 -9.77 1.19 -24.80
C ALA A 14 -8.83 2.26 -24.26
N SER A 15 -9.36 3.40 -23.85
CA SER A 15 -8.54 4.43 -23.20
C SER A 15 -8.07 4.02 -21.80
N SER A 16 -8.75 3.07 -21.15
CA SER A 16 -8.38 2.47 -19.86
C SER A 16 -9.22 1.22 -19.57
N ALA A 17 -8.76 0.38 -18.63
CA ALA A 17 -9.55 -0.75 -18.13
C ALA A 17 -10.91 -0.30 -17.55
N ALA A 18 -10.94 0.87 -16.88
CA ALA A 18 -12.17 1.45 -16.33
C ALA A 18 -13.17 1.88 -17.41
N ALA A 19 -12.69 2.33 -18.57
CA ALA A 19 -13.54 2.62 -19.70
C ALA A 19 -14.18 1.32 -20.25
N ALA A 20 -13.44 0.21 -20.17
CA ALA A 20 -13.80 -1.09 -20.76
C ALA A 20 -14.81 -1.90 -19.94
N LYS A 21 -15.40 -1.32 -18.89
CA LYS A 21 -16.29 -2.01 -17.92
C LYS A 21 -17.66 -2.44 -18.45
N TYR A 22 -18.07 -1.93 -19.62
CA TYR A 22 -19.42 -2.13 -20.17
C TYR A 22 -19.51 -3.22 -21.25
N VAL A 23 -18.38 -3.84 -21.61
CA VAL A 23 -18.33 -4.90 -22.62
C VAL A 23 -17.63 -6.11 -22.02
N GLY A 24 -18.05 -7.30 -22.44
CA GLY A 24 -17.55 -8.54 -21.91
C GLY A 24 -18.02 -9.74 -22.72
N TYR A 25 -17.48 -10.89 -22.38
CA TYR A 25 -17.79 -12.17 -22.97
C TYR A 25 -18.69 -12.96 -22.03
N HIS A 26 -19.74 -13.56 -22.60
CA HIS A 26 -20.54 -14.56 -21.89
C HIS A 26 -19.93 -15.94 -22.15
N ILE A 27 -19.62 -16.66 -21.08
CA ILE A 27 -19.17 -18.05 -21.14
C ILE A 27 -20.39 -18.91 -20.84
N ASN A 28 -20.86 -19.65 -21.84
CA ASN A 28 -22.00 -20.54 -21.69
C ASN A 28 -21.51 -21.95 -21.33
N HIS A 29 -21.95 -22.47 -20.19
CA HIS A 29 -21.56 -23.79 -19.69
C HIS A 29 -22.60 -24.88 -20.01
N GLY A 30 -23.55 -24.59 -20.89
CA GLY A 30 -24.63 -25.49 -21.27
C GLY A 30 -25.99 -25.04 -20.74
N LYS A 31 -27.04 -25.79 -21.06
CA LYS A 31 -28.43 -25.36 -20.84
C LYS A 31 -28.83 -25.24 -19.36
N ASP A 32 -28.17 -26.00 -18.49
CA ASP A 32 -28.54 -26.17 -17.08
C ASP A 32 -27.58 -25.47 -16.10
N GLN A 33 -26.66 -24.64 -16.63
CA GLN A 33 -25.71 -23.86 -15.83
C GLN A 33 -25.79 -22.38 -16.18
N ALA A 34 -25.68 -21.52 -15.17
CA ALA A 34 -25.64 -20.09 -15.39
C ALA A 34 -24.40 -19.72 -16.22
N ALA A 35 -24.55 -18.77 -17.14
CA ALA A 35 -23.43 -18.27 -17.91
C ALA A 35 -22.57 -17.34 -17.04
N ASP A 36 -21.25 -17.49 -17.13
CA ASP A 36 -20.32 -16.55 -16.53
C ASP A 36 -20.13 -15.33 -17.43
N TYR A 37 -19.72 -14.21 -16.83
CA TYR A 37 -19.45 -12.97 -17.55
C TYR A 37 -18.07 -12.41 -17.22
N VAL A 38 -17.22 -12.30 -18.23
CA VAL A 38 -15.87 -11.73 -18.12
C VAL A 38 -15.82 -10.39 -18.84
N ARG A 39 -15.55 -9.30 -18.11
CA ARG A 39 -15.40 -7.97 -18.69
C ARG A 39 -14.12 -7.90 -19.51
N VAL A 40 -14.13 -7.20 -20.64
CA VAL A 40 -12.92 -7.03 -21.47
C VAL A 40 -11.80 -6.31 -20.68
N GLY A 41 -12.16 -5.47 -19.71
CA GLY A 41 -11.20 -4.84 -18.79
C GLY A 41 -10.42 -5.83 -17.91
N GLN A 42 -10.94 -7.04 -17.65
CA GLN A 42 -10.22 -8.11 -16.93
C GLN A 42 -9.18 -8.81 -17.80
N LEU A 43 -9.21 -8.54 -19.10
CA LEU A 43 -8.34 -9.12 -20.10
C LEU A 43 -7.46 -8.04 -20.76
N TYR A 44 -7.40 -6.86 -20.14
CA TYR A 44 -6.77 -5.68 -20.71
C TYR A 44 -5.31 -5.92 -21.06
N ASP A 45 -4.56 -6.56 -20.17
CA ASP A 45 -3.12 -6.81 -20.35
C ASP A 45 -2.80 -7.72 -21.55
N ILE A 46 -3.78 -8.51 -22.01
CA ILE A 46 -3.61 -9.44 -23.14
C ILE A 46 -4.27 -8.90 -24.42
N PHE A 47 -5.51 -8.41 -24.32
CA PHE A 47 -6.33 -8.10 -25.50
C PHE A 47 -6.49 -6.60 -25.82
N ALA A 48 -6.02 -5.68 -24.97
CA ALA A 48 -6.02 -4.24 -25.28
C ALA A 48 -4.90 -3.88 -26.27
N ARG A 49 -5.07 -4.27 -27.53
CA ARG A 49 -4.10 -4.13 -28.62
C ARG A 49 -4.55 -3.11 -29.66
N ARG A 50 -4.46 -1.83 -29.27
CA ARG A 50 -4.81 -0.69 -30.14
C ARG A 50 -4.10 -0.75 -31.49
N ASP A 51 -2.83 -1.15 -31.52
CA ASP A 51 -2.03 -1.28 -32.73
C ASP A 51 -2.65 -2.29 -33.73
N LEU A 52 -3.08 -3.47 -33.26
CA LEU A 52 -3.71 -4.49 -34.09
C LEU A 52 -5.09 -4.06 -34.57
N VAL A 53 -5.87 -3.42 -33.69
CA VAL A 53 -7.18 -2.86 -34.02
C VAL A 53 -7.07 -1.81 -35.11
N MET A 54 -6.14 -0.85 -34.96
CA MET A 54 -5.94 0.23 -35.94
C MET A 54 -5.44 -0.28 -37.28
N LYS A 55 -4.53 -1.26 -37.30
CA LYS A 55 -4.07 -1.90 -38.54
C LYS A 55 -5.22 -2.54 -39.31
N LYS A 56 -6.09 -3.28 -38.62
CA LYS A 56 -7.25 -3.89 -39.27
C LYS A 56 -8.27 -2.87 -39.77
N LEU A 57 -8.56 -1.83 -38.98
CA LEU A 57 -9.47 -0.75 -39.37
C LEU A 57 -8.96 -0.01 -40.62
N SER A 58 -7.65 0.17 -40.72
CA SER A 58 -6.98 0.79 -41.86
C SER A 58 -6.84 -0.13 -43.07
N ARG A 59 -7.32 -1.38 -42.98
CA ARG A 59 -7.17 -2.43 -44.02
C ARG A 59 -5.72 -2.70 -44.41
N ASP A 60 -4.81 -2.61 -43.44
CA ASP A 60 -3.41 -2.98 -43.61
C ASP A 60 -3.32 -4.46 -44.06
N PRO A 61 -2.61 -4.77 -45.18
CA PRO A 61 -2.50 -6.13 -45.69
C PRO A 61 -1.87 -7.11 -44.69
N ASP A 62 -1.02 -6.62 -43.78
CA ASP A 62 -0.34 -7.45 -42.78
C ASP A 62 -1.17 -7.69 -41.52
N ALA A 63 -2.29 -6.98 -41.37
CA ALA A 63 -3.11 -7.04 -40.15
C ALA A 63 -3.51 -8.49 -39.79
N ARG A 64 -3.87 -9.30 -40.79
CA ARG A 64 -4.26 -10.70 -40.58
C ARG A 64 -3.14 -11.53 -39.98
N THR A 65 -1.93 -11.39 -40.51
CA THR A 65 -0.74 -12.13 -40.06
C THR A 65 -0.34 -11.70 -38.66
N LEU A 66 -0.34 -10.38 -38.38
CA LEU A 66 -0.01 -9.84 -37.06
C LEU A 66 -1.00 -10.30 -35.98
N ILE A 67 -2.30 -10.30 -36.29
CA ILE A 67 -3.34 -10.83 -35.40
C ILE A 67 -3.13 -12.33 -35.16
N GLN A 68 -2.82 -13.10 -36.20
CA GLN A 68 -2.62 -14.54 -36.06
C GLN A 68 -1.37 -14.87 -35.23
N ASN A 69 -0.28 -14.14 -35.42
CA ASN A 69 0.94 -14.29 -34.64
C ASN A 69 0.70 -13.94 -33.17
N GLU A 70 -0.06 -12.87 -32.89
CA GLU A 70 -0.39 -12.53 -31.51
C GLU A 70 -1.25 -13.60 -30.85
N LEU A 71 -2.30 -14.10 -31.53
CA LEU A 71 -3.13 -15.19 -31.00
C LEU A 71 -2.33 -16.48 -30.77
N ALA A 72 -1.33 -16.77 -31.61
CA ALA A 72 -0.43 -17.90 -31.38
C ALA A 72 0.45 -17.73 -30.13
N ARG A 73 0.76 -16.48 -29.75
CA ARG A 73 1.57 -16.14 -28.58
C ARG A 73 0.74 -16.07 -27.29
N THR A 74 -0.44 -15.46 -27.34
CA THR A 74 -1.28 -15.18 -26.17
C THR A 74 -2.38 -16.21 -25.94
N GLY A 75 -2.69 -17.03 -26.95
CA GLY A 75 -3.90 -17.84 -26.99
C GLY A 75 -5.11 -17.05 -27.48
N THR A 76 -6.16 -17.78 -27.87
CA THR A 76 -7.46 -17.18 -28.23
C THR A 76 -8.27 -16.85 -26.99
N ILE A 77 -9.29 -16.00 -27.17
CA ILE A 77 -10.20 -15.66 -26.08
C ILE A 77 -10.88 -16.90 -25.52
N GLU A 78 -11.31 -17.84 -26.36
CA GLU A 78 -11.96 -19.08 -25.94
C GLU A 78 -11.03 -19.95 -25.07
N GLN A 79 -9.76 -20.05 -25.46
CA GLN A 79 -8.76 -20.80 -24.69
C GLN A 79 -8.53 -20.17 -23.31
N LEU A 80 -8.44 -18.84 -23.24
CA LEU A 80 -8.22 -18.15 -21.97
C LEU A 80 -9.46 -18.20 -21.08
N LEU A 81 -10.66 -18.08 -21.63
CA LEU A 81 -11.90 -18.25 -20.88
C LEU A 81 -12.07 -19.70 -20.37
N SER A 82 -11.54 -20.69 -21.09
CA SER A 82 -11.52 -22.09 -20.63
C SER A 82 -10.48 -22.40 -19.55
N SER A 83 -9.55 -21.46 -19.28
CA SER A 83 -8.48 -21.64 -18.28
C SER A 83 -8.94 -21.45 -16.83
N GLY A 84 -10.24 -21.25 -16.63
CA GLY A 84 -10.91 -21.10 -15.34
C GLY A 84 -11.04 -19.65 -14.90
N MET A 85 -12.11 -19.37 -14.14
CA MET A 85 -12.45 -18.03 -13.68
C MET A 85 -11.47 -17.53 -12.62
N PRO A 86 -11.18 -16.22 -12.56
CA PRO A 86 -10.37 -15.65 -11.49
C PRO A 86 -11.09 -15.80 -10.14
N PRO A 87 -10.35 -15.82 -9.03
CA PRO A 87 -10.97 -15.85 -7.71
C PRO A 87 -11.86 -14.63 -7.46
N GLU A 88 -12.91 -14.83 -6.67
CA GLU A 88 -13.65 -13.74 -6.04
C GLU A 88 -12.93 -13.29 -4.78
N ILE A 89 -12.87 -11.98 -4.56
CA ILE A 89 -12.22 -11.38 -3.39
C ILE A 89 -13.19 -10.46 -2.65
N ALA A 90 -13.15 -10.51 -1.32
CA ALA A 90 -13.94 -9.66 -0.46
C ALA A 90 -13.12 -9.19 0.75
N TRP A 91 -13.37 -7.97 1.22
CA TRP A 91 -12.78 -7.49 2.46
C TRP A 91 -13.34 -8.30 3.63
N MET A 92 -12.49 -8.68 4.58
CA MET A 92 -13.00 -9.27 5.82
C MET A 92 -13.67 -8.19 6.67
N ASP A 93 -14.84 -8.52 7.24
CA ASP A 93 -15.70 -7.60 8.00
C ASP A 93 -15.03 -6.99 9.25
N HIS A 94 -13.92 -7.54 9.73
CA HIS A 94 -13.19 -7.02 10.89
C HIS A 94 -12.20 -5.89 10.56
N LEU A 95 -11.99 -5.53 9.29
CA LEU A 95 -11.29 -4.31 8.91
C LEU A 95 -12.23 -3.08 9.06
N ASN A 96 -12.91 -2.97 10.20
CA ASN A 96 -13.78 -1.83 10.53
C ASN A 96 -13.00 -0.53 10.74
N ASP A 97 -11.69 -0.66 10.98
CA ASP A 97 -10.81 0.48 11.10
C ASP A 97 -10.47 0.99 9.70
N SER A 98 -11.24 1.96 9.22
CA SER A 98 -10.86 2.80 8.09
C SER A 98 -9.80 3.84 8.49
N SER A 99 -9.28 3.79 9.72
CA SER A 99 -8.29 4.72 10.27
C SER A 99 -7.25 3.97 11.11
N TYR A 100 -5.97 4.25 10.89
CA TYR A 100 -4.85 3.67 11.64
C TYR A 100 -3.91 4.75 12.15
N SER A 101 -3.30 4.54 13.31
CA SER A 101 -2.25 5.43 13.85
C SER A 101 -0.83 4.97 13.53
N GLN A 102 -0.69 3.93 12.71
CA GLN A 102 0.58 3.34 12.29
C GLN A 102 0.61 3.23 10.77
N THR A 103 1.77 3.46 10.18
CA THR A 103 1.96 3.42 8.73
C THR A 103 1.98 1.99 8.19
N ASN A 104 2.22 0.98 9.01
CA ASN A 104 2.17 -0.43 8.59
C ASN A 104 0.79 -0.99 8.89
N VAL A 105 -0.04 -1.11 7.86
CA VAL A 105 -1.46 -1.45 8.01
C VAL A 105 -1.70 -2.89 7.57
N PRO A 106 -2.33 -3.73 8.42
CA PRO A 106 -2.69 -5.09 8.05
C PRO A 106 -3.86 -5.11 7.08
N ILE A 107 -3.73 -5.90 6.02
CA ILE A 107 -4.70 -6.08 4.95
C ILE A 107 -5.15 -7.54 4.94
N LYS A 108 -6.46 -7.73 5.11
CA LYS A 108 -7.11 -9.04 5.21
C LYS A 108 -8.30 -9.17 4.26
N LEU A 109 -8.23 -10.16 3.36
CA LEU A 109 -9.28 -10.44 2.39
C LEU A 109 -9.60 -11.93 2.35
N ASN A 110 -10.88 -12.24 2.14
CA ASN A 110 -11.33 -13.57 1.78
C ASN A 110 -11.18 -13.76 0.27
N ILE A 111 -10.64 -14.92 -0.12
CA ILE A 111 -10.48 -15.35 -1.51
C ILE A 111 -11.25 -16.65 -1.71
N LYS A 112 -12.15 -16.63 -2.69
CA LYS A 112 -12.91 -17.80 -3.14
C LYS A 112 -12.49 -18.20 -4.54
N ASP A 113 -11.88 -19.37 -4.67
CA ASP A 113 -11.56 -19.96 -5.98
C ASP A 113 -12.87 -20.29 -6.75
N GLN A 114 -12.90 -19.93 -8.03
CA GLN A 114 -14.02 -20.17 -8.95
C GLN A 114 -13.68 -21.26 -9.98
N GLY A 115 -12.72 -22.14 -9.67
CA GLY A 115 -12.29 -23.25 -10.51
C GLY A 115 -11.14 -22.93 -11.46
N GLY A 116 -10.60 -21.71 -11.42
CA GLY A 116 -9.38 -21.32 -12.16
C GLY A 116 -8.13 -21.25 -11.30
N GLY A 117 -8.23 -21.59 -10.02
CA GLY A 117 -7.14 -21.49 -9.07
C GLY A 117 -6.86 -20.03 -8.69
N ILE A 118 -6.05 -19.87 -7.64
CA ILE A 118 -5.55 -18.57 -7.18
C ILE A 118 -4.22 -18.33 -7.86
N GLY A 119 -3.98 -17.14 -8.41
CA GLY A 119 -2.74 -16.78 -9.11
C GLY A 119 -1.99 -15.61 -8.47
N LYS A 120 -1.41 -14.75 -9.32
CA LYS A 120 -0.69 -13.54 -8.89
C LYS A 120 -1.66 -12.58 -8.19
N VAL A 121 -1.25 -12.05 -7.04
CA VAL A 121 -1.91 -10.92 -6.37
C VAL A 121 -1.26 -9.62 -6.81
N VAL A 122 -2.08 -8.65 -7.19
CA VAL A 122 -1.67 -7.28 -7.53
C VAL A 122 -2.22 -6.34 -6.48
N VAL A 123 -1.32 -5.63 -5.79
CA VAL A 123 -1.67 -4.62 -4.80
C VAL A 123 -1.22 -3.26 -5.33
N LYS A 124 -2.13 -2.29 -5.34
CA LYS A 124 -1.84 -0.90 -5.70
C LYS A 124 -2.14 0.01 -4.53
N ILE A 125 -1.22 0.92 -4.23
CA ILE A 125 -1.40 1.99 -3.25
C ILE A 125 -1.42 3.30 -4.02
N ASN A 126 -2.50 4.06 -3.90
CA ASN A 126 -2.70 5.33 -4.62
C ASN A 126 -2.46 5.20 -6.14
N GLY A 127 -2.88 4.06 -6.71
CA GLY A 127 -2.74 3.74 -8.14
C GLY A 127 -1.38 3.14 -8.55
N VAL A 128 -0.38 3.11 -7.65
CA VAL A 128 0.95 2.56 -7.93
C VAL A 128 1.03 1.11 -7.48
N GLU A 129 1.34 0.20 -8.42
CA GLU A 129 1.57 -1.22 -8.11
C GLU A 129 2.79 -1.39 -7.20
N GLN A 130 2.58 -2.11 -6.11
CA GLN A 130 3.63 -2.43 -5.15
C GLN A 130 4.40 -3.65 -5.61
N ALA A 131 5.68 -3.72 -5.25
CA ALA A 131 6.48 -4.92 -5.49
C ALA A 131 5.82 -6.11 -4.76
N ALA A 132 5.34 -7.08 -5.53
CA ALA A 132 4.73 -8.28 -4.99
C ALA A 132 5.84 -9.23 -4.50
N PRO A 133 5.74 -9.79 -3.28
CA PRO A 133 6.56 -10.92 -2.88
C PRO A 133 6.46 -12.06 -3.90
N SER A 134 7.59 -12.66 -4.24
CA SER A 134 7.67 -13.75 -5.23
C SER A 134 7.07 -15.07 -4.74
N VAL A 135 6.68 -15.15 -3.47
CA VAL A 135 6.20 -16.37 -2.80
C VAL A 135 4.76 -16.19 -2.37
N ARG A 136 3.86 -17.07 -2.82
CA ARG A 136 2.42 -17.07 -2.46
C ARG A 136 2.17 -17.00 -0.95
N GLY A 137 2.99 -17.71 -0.16
CA GLY A 137 2.89 -17.73 1.30
C GLY A 137 3.17 -16.38 1.98
N ALA A 138 3.88 -15.46 1.32
CA ALA A 138 4.13 -14.12 1.87
C ALA A 138 2.86 -13.25 1.92
N TYR A 139 1.84 -13.64 1.14
CA TYR A 139 0.51 -13.05 1.19
C TYR A 139 -0.46 -13.82 2.12
N GLY A 140 0.04 -14.81 2.87
CA GLY A 140 -0.81 -15.67 3.71
C GLY A 140 -1.67 -16.68 2.94
N ILE A 141 -1.54 -16.75 1.60
CA ILE A 141 -2.30 -17.65 0.74
C ILE A 141 -1.96 -19.11 1.11
N GLY A 142 -2.98 -19.86 1.53
CA GLY A 142 -2.86 -21.21 2.09
C GLY A 142 -3.34 -21.30 3.54
N LYS A 143 -3.52 -20.17 4.22
CA LYS A 143 -4.37 -20.09 5.41
C LYS A 143 -5.84 -20.12 4.96
N VAL A 144 -6.66 -20.82 5.73
CA VAL A 144 -8.10 -20.92 5.50
C VAL A 144 -8.83 -20.21 6.62
N ASP A 145 -9.87 -19.44 6.30
CA ASP A 145 -10.77 -18.87 7.28
C ASP A 145 -11.43 -20.02 8.07
N PRO A 146 -11.22 -20.10 9.39
CA PRO A 146 -11.77 -21.19 10.19
C PRO A 146 -13.31 -21.21 10.24
N ASN A 147 -13.99 -20.13 9.84
CA ASN A 147 -15.45 -20.04 9.84
C ASN A 147 -16.05 -20.47 8.49
N ASP A 148 -15.48 -19.97 7.39
CA ASP A 148 -16.10 -20.09 6.05
C ASP A 148 -15.35 -21.04 5.11
N GLY A 149 -14.17 -21.53 5.49
CA GLY A 149 -13.37 -22.42 4.65
C GLY A 149 -12.73 -21.74 3.43
N LEU A 150 -12.77 -20.40 3.35
CA LEU A 150 -12.21 -19.61 2.25
C LEU A 150 -10.70 -19.37 2.45
N PHE A 151 -9.95 -19.21 1.37
CA PHE A 151 -8.53 -18.85 1.49
C PHE A 151 -8.38 -17.41 1.99
N LEU A 152 -7.37 -17.17 2.82
CA LEU A 152 -7.06 -15.85 3.35
C LEU A 152 -5.91 -15.20 2.60
N LEU A 153 -6.08 -13.92 2.31
CA LEU A 153 -5.01 -13.00 1.95
C LEU A 153 -4.71 -12.15 3.18
N ASP A 154 -3.52 -12.28 3.75
CA ASP A 154 -3.11 -11.71 5.03
C ASP A 154 -1.68 -11.16 4.90
N PHE A 155 -1.56 -9.85 4.71
CA PHE A 155 -0.28 -9.17 4.50
C PHE A 155 -0.35 -7.73 5.05
N GLU A 156 0.81 -7.09 5.18
CA GLU A 156 0.89 -5.70 5.62
C GLU A 156 1.31 -4.78 4.47
N VAL A 157 0.79 -3.55 4.47
CA VAL A 157 1.18 -2.51 3.52
C VAL A 157 1.64 -1.27 4.26
N SER A 158 2.70 -0.65 3.75
CA SER A 158 3.13 0.66 4.24
C SER A 158 2.32 1.76 3.56
N LEU A 159 1.50 2.44 4.33
CA LEU A 159 0.68 3.58 3.90
C LEU A 159 1.28 4.87 4.45
N PRO A 160 1.48 5.89 3.60
CA PRO A 160 1.75 7.25 4.04
C PRO A 160 0.67 7.80 4.96
N ASP A 161 1.00 8.82 5.75
CA ASP A 161 -0.01 9.61 6.48
C ASP A 161 -1.03 10.27 5.54
N GLY A 162 -2.30 10.29 5.95
CA GLY A 162 -3.45 10.79 5.22
C GLY A 162 -4.31 9.68 4.60
N ASP A 163 -5.16 10.07 3.63
CA ASP A 163 -6.03 9.15 2.92
C ASP A 163 -5.27 8.37 1.84
N ASN A 164 -5.35 7.05 1.90
CA ASN A 164 -4.72 6.15 0.94
C ASN A 164 -5.76 5.23 0.32
N THR A 165 -5.73 5.12 -1.00
CA THR A 165 -6.54 4.12 -1.71
C THR A 165 -5.73 2.85 -1.90
N VAL A 166 -6.17 1.77 -1.24
CA VAL A 166 -5.62 0.43 -1.43
C VAL A 166 -6.52 -0.32 -2.40
N SER A 167 -5.95 -0.83 -3.48
CA SER A 167 -6.64 -1.65 -4.47
C SER A 167 -5.96 -3.01 -4.60
N VAL A 168 -6.74 -4.08 -4.52
CA VAL A 168 -6.26 -5.46 -4.65
C VAL A 168 -6.98 -6.14 -5.81
N ALA A 169 -6.25 -6.90 -6.61
CA ALA A 169 -6.80 -7.76 -7.65
C ALA A 169 -6.02 -9.07 -7.71
N VAL A 170 -6.67 -10.16 -8.09
CA VAL A 170 -6.06 -11.50 -8.07
C VAL A 170 -6.30 -12.17 -9.42
N TYR A 171 -5.24 -12.68 -10.03
CA TYR A 171 -5.33 -13.47 -11.24
C TYR A 171 -5.77 -14.89 -10.94
N ASN A 172 -6.34 -15.59 -11.94
CA ASN A 172 -6.41 -17.04 -11.91
C ASN A 172 -4.98 -17.65 -11.92
N GLU A 173 -4.86 -18.94 -11.63
CA GLU A 173 -3.55 -19.61 -11.51
C GLU A 173 -2.66 -19.44 -12.75
N ASN A 174 -3.28 -19.45 -13.93
CA ASN A 174 -2.61 -19.30 -15.22
C ASN A 174 -2.20 -17.85 -15.55
N GLY A 175 -2.61 -16.85 -14.75
CA GLY A 175 -2.25 -15.46 -14.96
C GLY A 175 -2.98 -14.78 -16.13
N THR A 176 -4.09 -15.35 -16.58
CA THR A 176 -4.76 -14.95 -17.84
C THR A 176 -5.96 -14.04 -17.63
N ILE A 177 -6.69 -14.22 -16.54
CA ILE A 177 -7.87 -13.42 -16.20
C ILE A 177 -7.65 -12.84 -14.80
N VAL A 178 -7.85 -11.53 -14.64
CA VAL A 178 -7.82 -10.87 -13.33
C VAL A 178 -9.22 -10.71 -12.74
N SER A 179 -9.33 -10.80 -11.42
CA SER A 179 -10.55 -10.47 -10.68
C SER A 179 -10.93 -9.00 -10.89
N GLN A 180 -12.17 -8.64 -10.50
CA GLN A 180 -12.48 -7.23 -10.30
C GLN A 180 -11.58 -6.65 -9.21
N SER A 181 -11.07 -5.44 -9.41
CA SER A 181 -10.27 -4.77 -8.39
C SER A 181 -11.15 -4.36 -7.22
N LEU A 182 -10.82 -4.86 -6.04
CA LEU A 182 -11.44 -4.47 -4.80
C LEU A 182 -10.64 -3.30 -4.21
N SER A 183 -11.29 -2.17 -3.97
CA SER A 183 -10.62 -0.97 -3.45
C SER A 183 -11.24 -0.50 -2.14
N ARG A 184 -10.44 0.12 -1.29
CA ARG A 184 -10.85 0.76 -0.05
C ARG A 184 -9.96 1.95 0.25
N THR A 185 -10.55 3.01 0.77
CA THR A 185 -9.80 4.15 1.33
C THR A 185 -9.50 3.88 2.80
N ILE A 186 -8.24 4.03 3.17
CA ILE A 186 -7.73 3.87 4.54
C ILE A 186 -7.04 5.19 4.91
N HIS A 187 -7.47 5.77 6.02
CA HIS A 187 -6.83 6.93 6.62
C HIS A 187 -5.70 6.49 7.55
N VAL A 188 -4.55 7.13 7.46
CA VAL A 188 -3.48 6.98 8.45
C VAL A 188 -3.25 8.34 9.12
N ASP A 189 -3.34 8.37 10.44
CA ASP A 189 -2.95 9.52 11.26
C ASP A 189 -1.68 9.12 12.03
N ASP A 190 -0.53 9.29 11.40
CA ASP A 190 0.75 8.91 11.97
C ASP A 190 1.19 9.97 13.00
N PRO A 191 1.13 9.67 14.32
CA PRO A 191 1.54 10.62 15.35
C PRO A 191 3.03 10.95 15.26
N MET A 192 3.83 10.11 14.58
CA MET A 192 5.26 10.37 14.36
C MET A 192 5.52 11.39 13.25
N LYS A 193 4.55 11.69 12.39
CA LYS A 193 4.70 12.71 11.34
C LYS A 193 4.97 14.10 11.92
N ASN A 194 4.33 14.41 13.06
CA ASN A 194 4.39 15.71 13.72
C ASN A 194 4.97 15.59 15.14
N LEU A 195 6.05 14.83 15.32
CA LEU A 195 6.73 14.81 16.61
C LEU A 195 7.14 16.24 17.02
N PRO A 196 6.89 16.66 18.28
CA PRO A 196 7.32 17.96 18.77
C PRO A 196 8.84 18.02 18.93
N ASP A 197 9.39 19.22 19.06
CA ASP A 197 10.77 19.42 19.50
C ASP A 197 10.83 19.44 21.04
N LEU A 198 11.86 18.82 21.62
CA LEU A 198 12.14 18.89 23.05
C LEU A 198 13.17 19.97 23.32
N TYR A 199 12.81 20.97 24.13
CA TYR A 199 13.75 21.96 24.66
C TYR A 199 13.91 21.74 26.16
N ALA A 200 15.15 21.57 26.63
CA ALA A 200 15.45 21.38 28.05
C ALA A 200 16.63 22.24 28.50
N LEU A 201 16.38 23.13 29.46
CA LEU A 201 17.41 23.84 30.21
C LEU A 201 17.62 23.12 31.55
N ILE A 202 18.78 22.50 31.72
CA ILE A 202 19.10 21.67 32.89
C ILE A 202 20.19 22.37 33.69
N ILE A 203 19.90 22.69 34.95
CA ILE A 203 20.79 23.47 35.80
C ILE A 203 21.13 22.66 37.05
N GLY A 204 22.43 22.49 37.32
CA GLY A 204 22.92 21.75 38.48
C GLY A 204 24.04 22.50 39.18
N ILE A 205 23.79 22.98 40.41
CA ILE A 205 24.77 23.75 41.18
C ILE A 205 25.11 22.95 42.44
N SER A 206 26.31 22.39 42.45
CA SER A 206 26.88 21.70 43.61
C SER A 206 27.84 22.61 44.36
N LYS A 207 28.62 23.41 43.62
CA LYS A 207 29.69 24.25 44.14
C LYS A 207 29.22 25.69 44.37
N TYR A 208 28.43 25.90 45.42
CA TYR A 208 28.06 27.25 45.86
C TYR A 208 29.28 28.05 46.36
N HIS A 209 29.19 29.37 46.42
CA HIS A 209 30.27 30.18 46.99
C HIS A 209 30.33 30.03 48.52
N GLU A 210 29.16 29.97 49.16
CA GLU A 210 29.05 29.74 50.60
C GLU A 210 29.37 28.29 50.95
N TYR A 211 30.30 28.09 51.89
CA TYR A 211 30.77 26.76 52.28
C TYR A 211 29.66 25.90 52.90
N GLY A 212 28.71 26.52 53.60
CA GLY A 212 27.56 25.82 54.18
C GLY A 212 26.50 25.35 53.18
N LEU A 213 26.61 25.74 51.91
CA LEU A 213 25.64 25.42 50.85
C LEU A 213 26.19 24.45 49.80
N GLN A 214 27.36 23.85 50.01
CA GLN A 214 27.91 22.84 49.10
C GLN A 214 26.98 21.62 49.01
N LEU A 215 26.66 21.18 47.79
CA LEU A 215 25.86 19.98 47.56
C LEU A 215 26.69 18.92 46.83
N SER A 216 26.47 17.65 47.15
CA SER A 216 27.26 16.55 46.60
C SER A 216 26.86 16.15 45.18
N TYR A 217 25.60 16.35 44.77
CA TYR A 217 25.03 15.64 43.61
C TYR A 217 24.34 16.50 42.54
N ALA A 218 23.96 17.74 42.84
CA ALA A 218 23.18 18.56 41.91
C ALA A 218 23.82 18.70 40.50
N ALA A 219 25.15 18.87 40.43
CA ALA A 219 25.85 18.95 39.16
C ALA A 219 25.96 17.59 38.43
N SER A 220 26.07 16.47 39.15
CA SER A 220 26.05 15.13 38.54
C SER A 220 24.66 14.77 38.03
N ASP A 221 23.62 15.04 38.83
CA ASP A 221 22.22 14.77 38.48
C ASP A 221 21.83 15.51 37.20
N ALA A 222 22.22 16.78 37.06
CA ALA A 222 22.00 17.57 35.86
C ALA A 222 22.65 16.94 34.60
N ARG A 223 23.85 16.35 34.73
CA ARG A 223 24.51 15.67 33.61
C ARG A 223 23.80 14.36 33.27
N ASP A 224 23.37 13.61 34.27
CA ASP A 224 22.70 12.32 34.06
C ASP A 224 21.32 12.49 33.45
N ILE A 225 20.56 13.52 33.83
CA ILE A 225 19.29 13.88 33.18
C ILE A 225 19.55 14.27 31.72
N ALA A 226 20.53 15.15 31.46
CA ALA A 226 20.87 15.58 30.09
C ALA A 226 21.24 14.39 29.19
N LYS A 227 22.06 13.48 29.71
CA LYS A 227 22.45 12.25 29.02
C LYS A 227 21.26 11.33 28.77
N THR A 228 20.39 11.16 29.77
CA THR A 228 19.19 10.32 29.66
C THR A 228 18.24 10.85 28.59
N LEU A 229 17.94 12.15 28.59
CA LEU A 229 17.08 12.77 27.57
C LEU A 229 17.68 12.64 26.17
N THR A 230 18.99 12.86 26.02
CA THR A 230 19.68 12.69 24.73
C THR A 230 19.56 11.27 24.18
N LEU A 231 19.63 10.26 25.06
CA LEU A 231 19.61 8.85 24.67
C LEU A 231 18.21 8.29 24.46
N ARG A 232 17.23 8.74 25.24
CA ARG A 232 15.91 8.08 25.34
C ARG A 232 14.78 8.86 24.69
N ALA A 233 14.93 10.16 24.45
CA ALA A 233 13.83 10.98 23.93
C ALA A 233 13.71 10.96 22.38
N LYS A 234 14.72 10.44 21.66
CA LYS A 234 14.73 10.39 20.18
C LYS A 234 13.46 9.81 19.52
N PRO A 235 12.84 8.72 20.01
CA PRO A 235 11.62 8.20 19.39
C PRO A 235 10.36 9.03 19.67
N LEU A 236 10.43 10.03 20.55
CA LEU A 236 9.28 10.82 20.99
C LEU A 236 9.33 12.28 20.52
N PHE A 237 10.46 12.74 19.99
CA PHE A 237 10.67 14.12 19.60
C PHE A 237 11.47 14.19 18.30
N LYS A 238 11.11 15.15 17.45
CA LYS A 238 11.77 15.37 16.16
C LYS A 238 13.19 15.90 16.34
N THR A 239 13.34 16.94 17.14
CA THR A 239 14.63 17.54 17.49
C THR A 239 14.75 17.67 19.01
N ILE A 240 15.94 17.45 19.55
CA ILE A 240 16.22 17.55 20.98
C ILE A 240 17.28 18.63 21.21
N HIS A 241 16.90 19.69 21.91
CA HIS A 241 17.74 20.84 22.26
C HIS A 241 17.97 20.88 23.77
N ILE A 242 19.16 20.44 24.19
CA ILE A 242 19.52 20.42 25.60
C ILE A 242 20.63 21.44 25.84
N GLN A 243 20.39 22.37 26.77
CA GLN A 243 21.43 23.23 27.34
C GLN A 243 21.61 22.86 28.80
N THR A 244 22.83 22.49 29.16
CA THR A 244 23.18 22.23 30.56
C THR A 244 24.06 23.35 31.09
N LEU A 245 23.76 23.85 32.29
CA LEU A 245 24.58 24.83 33.01
C LEU A 245 24.90 24.27 34.39
N ILE A 246 26.19 24.02 34.66
CA ILE A 246 26.63 23.44 35.93
C ILE A 246 27.57 24.35 36.71
N ASP A 247 27.44 24.34 38.03
CA ASP A 247 28.29 25.07 38.98
C ASP A 247 28.55 26.52 38.51
N LYS A 248 29.81 26.87 38.23
CA LYS A 248 30.24 28.22 37.81
C LYS A 248 29.63 28.70 36.49
N GLN A 249 29.09 27.80 35.67
CA GLN A 249 28.40 28.16 34.43
C GLN A 249 26.97 28.64 34.68
N ALA A 250 26.35 28.22 35.79
CA ALA A 250 24.98 28.53 36.13
C ALA A 250 24.83 29.92 36.78
N GLN A 251 25.42 30.94 36.15
CA GLN A 251 25.25 32.32 36.58
C GLN A 251 23.91 32.87 36.09
N VAL A 252 23.29 33.77 36.85
CA VAL A 252 22.00 34.38 36.51
C VAL A 252 21.97 34.93 35.06
N PRO A 253 22.98 35.66 34.56
CA PRO A 253 22.99 36.12 33.16
C PRO A 253 23.00 34.97 32.14
N ALA A 254 23.75 33.90 32.41
CA ALA A 254 23.83 32.73 31.55
C ALA A 254 22.50 31.96 31.51
N ILE A 255 21.87 31.77 32.67
CA ILE A 255 20.55 31.11 32.78
C ILE A 255 19.50 31.90 32.00
N LYS A 256 19.43 33.23 32.20
CA LYS A 256 18.49 34.09 31.47
C LYS A 256 18.73 34.06 29.96
N THR A 257 19.99 34.07 29.54
CA THR A 257 20.36 34.00 28.11
C THR A 257 19.94 32.67 27.51
N ALA A 258 20.25 31.55 28.17
CA ALA A 258 19.87 30.22 27.70
C ALA A 258 18.35 30.08 27.59
N PHE A 259 17.61 30.52 28.62
CA PHE A 259 16.14 30.48 28.60
C PHE A 259 15.55 31.33 27.47
N HIS A 260 16.07 32.55 27.27
CA HIS A 260 15.61 33.41 26.17
C HIS A 260 15.92 32.81 24.79
N GLN A 261 17.11 32.22 24.60
CA GLN A 261 17.48 31.61 23.33
C GLN A 261 16.58 30.43 22.96
N MET A 262 16.10 29.66 23.95
CA MET A 262 15.15 28.57 23.73
C MET A 262 13.77 29.09 23.31
N GLY A 263 13.26 30.17 23.91
CA GLY A 263 11.95 30.72 23.57
C GLY A 263 11.85 31.47 22.24
N LYS A 264 12.95 31.57 21.49
CA LYS A 264 13.02 32.24 20.18
C LYS A 264 12.99 31.29 18.97
N ARG A 265 13.05 29.99 19.22
CA ARG A 265 13.07 28.92 18.21
C ARG A 265 11.72 28.24 18.18
#